data_AF-A0A833WRD5-F1
#
_entry.id   AF-A0A833WRD5-F1
#
_cell.length_a   1.000
_cell.length_b   1.000
_cell.length_c   1.000
_cell.angle_alpha   90.00
_cell.angle_beta   90.00
_cell.angle_gamma   90.00
#
_symmetry.space_group_name_H-M   'P 1'
#
loop_
_entity.id
_entity.type
_entity.pdbx_description
1 polymer ?
#
loop_
_entity_poly.entity_id
_entity_poly.type
_entity_poly.pdbx_seq_one_letter_code
_entity_poly.pdbx_strand_id
1 'polypeptide(L)'
;MGKRNSQRKNAAILESDDDSSSVSSSDQMSVWGTEEVQLHKDSLLEQALDALYEKRGSTRERALASIIDAFNSSLQHGFLEKKFATLLHQCLNSIKRGSSKEISLASHAIGLLALTVGSGDDAHEILEDSITPFSRALKSRSDSSKISSLLECLAIITFVGGNGTEETERSMQIMWQVVNPKLSSNVVVFKPSTAVISAVVSAWSFLLTTMDGFSLNTMHWQESISYLSSLLDKDDRSVRIATGEALALIFEIGSVEKFCGEAKGSSDGLTQDGIKPREGFTHIQGLKGKIINQVRNLSAEAGGRGSAKKDLNSQRKLFRDILDFFENGYCPEITVKIGGESLQTSSWSELIQLNFLKRFLGGGFIKHMKENEFLHDVFGFTPKKYFLDDEHRISSAEKGRNLGHFAVNLGDEEV
;
A
#
# COMPACT_ATOMS: atom_id res chain seq x y z
N MET A 1 42.28 22.23 -18.66
CA MET A 1 40.85 22.39 -18.98
C MET A 1 40.08 21.34 -18.18
N GLY A 2 39.40 21.75 -17.12
CA GLY A 2 38.83 20.86 -16.10
C GLY A 2 37.44 20.35 -16.46
N LYS A 3 37.26 19.03 -16.43
CA LYS A 3 35.97 18.35 -16.43
C LYS A 3 35.24 18.64 -15.11
N ARG A 4 34.01 19.17 -15.18
CA ARG A 4 33.14 19.33 -14.01
C ARG A 4 32.05 18.27 -14.05
N ASN A 5 32.18 17.33 -13.12
CA ASN A 5 31.25 16.25 -12.82
C ASN A 5 30.00 16.87 -12.17
N SER A 6 28.81 16.74 -12.76
CA SER A 6 27.56 17.17 -12.13
C SER A 6 26.81 15.98 -11.54
N GLN A 7 27.22 15.56 -10.34
CA GLN A 7 26.29 14.89 -9.44
C GLN A 7 25.27 15.94 -8.98
N ARG A 8 23.99 15.75 -9.31
CA ARG A 8 22.89 16.53 -8.72
C ARG A 8 21.92 15.59 -8.01
N LYS A 9 22.05 15.59 -6.69
CA LYS A 9 21.09 15.06 -5.71
C LYS A 9 19.79 15.85 -5.83
N ASN A 10 18.72 15.20 -6.25
CA ASN A 10 17.34 15.68 -6.10
C ASN A 10 16.53 14.62 -5.35
N ALA A 11 16.89 14.31 -4.11
CA ALA A 11 16.02 13.58 -3.20
C ALA A 11 15.01 14.58 -2.63
N ALA A 12 13.73 14.46 -3.02
CA ALA A 12 12.66 15.28 -2.46
C ALA A 12 12.28 14.72 -1.08
N ILE A 13 12.71 15.38 0.00
CA ILE A 13 12.28 15.11 1.37
C ILE A 13 10.91 15.77 1.57
N LEU A 14 9.90 15.00 1.98
CA LEU A 14 8.63 15.55 2.46
C LEU A 14 8.76 15.90 3.95
N GLU A 15 8.64 17.19 4.28
CA GLU A 15 8.60 17.68 5.66
C GLU A 15 7.26 17.31 6.32
N SER A 16 7.33 16.75 7.53
CA SER A 16 6.20 16.44 8.41
C SER A 16 6.28 17.39 9.61
N ASP A 17 5.19 18.09 9.92
CA ASP A 17 5.07 18.97 11.08
C ASP A 17 4.87 18.12 12.34
N ASP A 18 5.82 18.17 13.28
CA ASP A 18 5.75 17.52 14.59
C ASP A 18 5.43 18.57 15.67
N ASP A 19 4.21 18.52 16.22
CA ASP A 19 3.88 19.13 17.51
C ASP A 19 4.31 18.19 18.65
N SER A 20 5.56 18.33 19.09
CA SER A 20 6.09 17.63 20.26
C SER A 20 5.62 18.34 21.54
N SER A 21 4.66 17.72 22.24
CA SER A 21 4.39 18.04 23.63
C SER A 21 5.23 17.13 24.53
N SER A 22 6.17 17.73 25.26
CA SER A 22 7.03 17.06 26.22
C SER A 22 6.28 16.80 27.53
N VAL A 23 6.07 15.53 27.87
CA VAL A 23 5.67 15.10 29.22
C VAL A 23 6.85 14.37 29.85
N SER A 24 7.36 14.95 30.93
CA SER A 24 8.37 14.35 31.79
C SER A 24 7.64 13.50 32.83
N SER A 25 7.91 12.20 32.86
CA SER A 25 7.43 11.31 33.93
C SER A 25 8.56 10.39 34.38
N SER A 26 8.70 10.32 35.70
CA SER A 26 9.69 9.58 36.46
C SER A 26 9.44 8.07 36.37
N ASP A 27 10.44 7.31 35.92
CA ASP A 27 10.40 5.85 35.79
C ASP A 27 10.91 5.15 37.06
N GLN A 28 10.01 4.46 37.78
CA GLN A 28 10.29 3.22 38.53
C GLN A 28 8.97 2.43 38.74
N MET A 29 8.49 1.70 37.72
CA MET A 29 7.56 0.55 37.79
C MET A 29 7.14 0.16 36.35
N SER A 30 7.88 -0.71 35.65
CA SER A 30 7.64 -0.91 34.20
C SER A 30 7.64 -2.36 33.69
N VAL A 31 7.53 -3.36 34.56
CA VAL A 31 7.35 -4.76 34.11
C VAL A 31 5.91 -5.25 34.31
N TRP A 32 5.23 -4.84 35.39
CA TRP A 32 3.85 -5.25 35.63
C TRP A 32 2.82 -4.44 34.80
N GLY A 33 3.14 -3.18 34.49
CA GLY A 33 2.24 -2.28 33.77
C GLY A 33 2.05 -2.61 32.28
N THR A 34 3.03 -3.25 31.63
CA THR A 34 2.93 -3.63 30.22
C THR A 34 2.03 -4.84 30.00
N GLU A 35 2.08 -5.82 30.90
CA GLU A 35 1.19 -7.00 30.87
C GLU A 35 -0.25 -6.62 31.24
N GLU A 36 -0.46 -5.78 32.26
CA GLU A 36 -1.80 -5.30 32.63
C GLU A 36 -2.45 -4.46 31.51
N VAL A 37 -1.68 -3.61 30.83
CA VAL A 37 -2.17 -2.81 29.70
C VAL A 37 -2.50 -3.68 28.49
N GLN A 38 -1.74 -4.75 28.23
CA GLN A 38 -2.03 -5.67 27.13
C GLN A 38 -3.30 -6.50 27.41
N LEU A 39 -3.45 -7.04 28.63
CA LEU A 39 -4.66 -7.78 29.03
C LEU A 39 -5.92 -6.92 28.95
N HIS A 40 -5.83 -5.64 29.29
CA HIS A 40 -6.96 -4.72 29.17
C HIS A 40 -7.36 -4.47 27.71
N LYS A 41 -6.39 -4.35 26.80
CA LYS A 41 -6.64 -4.20 25.36
C LYS A 41 -7.29 -5.44 24.76
N ASP A 42 -6.80 -6.63 25.11
CA ASP A 42 -7.37 -7.89 24.64
C ASP A 42 -8.83 -8.04 25.09
N SER A 43 -9.13 -7.67 26.35
CA SER A 43 -10.50 -7.68 26.87
C SER A 43 -11.43 -6.71 26.13
N LEU A 44 -10.96 -5.51 25.77
CA LEU A 44 -11.74 -4.56 24.97
C LEU A 44 -12.00 -5.07 23.55
N LEU A 45 -11.03 -5.77 22.96
CA LEU A 45 -11.16 -6.34 21.63
C LEU A 45 -12.15 -7.50 21.60
N GLU A 46 -12.14 -8.35 22.64
CA GLU A 46 -13.16 -9.38 22.84
C GLU A 46 -14.56 -8.78 22.99
N GLN A 47 -14.71 -7.74 23.81
CA GLN A 47 -16.00 -7.04 23.96
C GLN A 47 -16.47 -6.42 22.65
N ALA A 48 -15.56 -5.85 21.86
CA ALA A 48 -15.89 -5.31 20.55
C ALA A 48 -16.31 -6.42 19.57
N LEU A 49 -15.64 -7.58 19.59
CA LEU A 49 -16.02 -8.74 18.79
C LEU A 49 -17.42 -9.24 19.14
N ASP A 50 -17.75 -9.36 20.43
CA ASP A 50 -19.08 -9.75 20.89
C ASP A 50 -20.16 -8.75 20.43
N ALA A 51 -19.84 -7.45 20.47
CA ALA A 51 -20.74 -6.40 20.00
C ALA A 51 -21.03 -6.45 18.49
N LEU A 52 -20.29 -7.21 17.68
CA LEU A 52 -20.62 -7.44 16.26
C LEU A 52 -21.85 -8.35 16.07
N TYR A 53 -22.22 -9.14 17.08
CA TYR A 53 -23.43 -9.97 17.04
C TYR A 53 -24.72 -9.19 17.29
N GLU A 54 -24.61 -7.94 17.76
CA GLU A 54 -25.75 -7.11 18.09
C GLU A 54 -26.65 -6.81 16.88
N LYS A 55 -27.97 -6.79 17.12
CA LYS A 55 -28.96 -6.53 16.06
C LYS A 55 -28.85 -5.11 15.50
N ARG A 56 -28.45 -4.14 16.33
CA ARG A 56 -28.41 -2.72 15.99
C ARG A 56 -27.13 -2.37 15.20
N GLY A 57 -27.30 -1.89 13.96
CA GLY A 57 -26.18 -1.52 13.08
C GLY A 57 -25.23 -0.48 13.67
N SER A 58 -25.74 0.55 14.34
CA SER A 58 -24.89 1.57 14.98
C SER A 58 -24.00 1.02 16.10
N THR A 59 -24.39 -0.08 16.75
CA THR A 59 -23.56 -0.75 17.75
C THR A 59 -22.42 -1.50 17.07
N ARG A 60 -22.73 -2.24 16.00
CA ARG A 60 -21.72 -2.92 15.17
C ARG A 60 -20.74 -1.94 14.53
N GLU A 61 -21.21 -0.78 14.06
CA GLU A 61 -20.33 0.28 13.54
C GLU A 61 -19.32 0.77 14.59
N ARG A 62 -19.75 0.95 15.86
CA ARG A 62 -18.84 1.37 16.94
C ARG A 62 -17.83 0.27 17.27
N ALA A 63 -18.29 -0.98 17.30
CA ALA A 63 -17.43 -2.13 17.50
C ALA A 63 -16.35 -2.25 16.42
N LEU A 64 -16.72 -2.13 15.14
CA LEU A 64 -15.77 -2.13 14.02
C LEU A 64 -14.75 -1.00 14.14
N ALA A 65 -15.18 0.21 14.51
CA ALA A 65 -14.26 1.33 14.72
C ALA A 65 -13.25 1.03 15.85
N SER A 66 -13.73 0.48 16.97
CA SER A 66 -12.85 0.08 18.09
C SER A 66 -11.83 -1.00 17.69
N ILE A 67 -12.25 -1.95 16.84
CA ILE A 67 -11.37 -2.99 16.31
C ILE A 67 -10.29 -2.35 15.43
N ILE A 68 -10.66 -1.45 14.52
CA ILE A 68 -9.71 -0.73 13.66
C ILE A 68 -8.68 0.05 14.48
N ASP A 69 -9.14 0.78 15.50
CA ASP A 69 -8.26 1.56 16.38
C ASP A 69 -7.26 0.65 17.12
N ALA A 70 -7.70 -0.54 17.55
CA ALA A 70 -6.85 -1.52 18.19
C ALA A 70 -5.78 -2.09 17.25
N PHE A 71 -6.12 -2.40 15.99
CA PHE A 71 -5.18 -2.86 14.97
C PHE A 71 -4.15 -1.78 14.59
N ASN A 72 -4.59 -0.52 14.45
CA ASN A 72 -3.68 0.59 14.15
C ASN A 72 -2.71 0.89 15.30
N SER A 73 -3.08 0.56 16.54
CA SER A 73 -2.28 0.82 17.74
C SER A 73 -1.27 -0.27 18.08
N SER A 74 -1.53 -1.52 17.68
CA SER A 74 -0.63 -2.68 17.88
C SER A 74 -1.05 -3.86 17.02
N LEU A 75 -0.08 -4.66 16.57
CA LEU A 75 -0.33 -5.89 15.83
C LEU A 75 -0.90 -6.96 16.80
N GLN A 76 -2.22 -7.16 16.77
CA GLN A 76 -2.96 -7.98 17.73
C GLN A 76 -2.79 -9.50 17.51
N HIS A 77 -1.56 -10.01 17.36
CA HIS A 77 -1.30 -11.40 16.97
C HIS A 77 -1.93 -12.43 17.92
N GLY A 78 -1.79 -12.26 19.24
CA GLY A 78 -2.34 -13.21 20.22
C GLY A 78 -3.87 -13.29 20.24
N PHE A 79 -4.57 -12.22 19.87
CA PHE A 79 -6.02 -12.24 19.68
C PHE A 79 -6.40 -13.00 18.40
N LEU A 80 -5.65 -12.78 17.32
CA LEU A 80 -5.93 -13.40 16.02
C LEU A 80 -5.76 -14.91 16.04
N GLU A 81 -4.73 -15.43 16.70
CA GLU A 81 -4.53 -16.88 16.86
C GLU A 81 -5.78 -17.61 17.36
N LYS A 82 -6.63 -16.94 18.16
CA LYS A 82 -7.82 -17.54 18.76
C LYS A 82 -9.12 -17.16 18.06
N LYS A 83 -9.20 -15.96 17.48
CA LYS A 83 -10.47 -15.34 17.06
C LYS A 83 -10.51 -14.91 15.59
N PHE A 84 -9.46 -15.18 14.82
CA PHE A 84 -9.34 -14.87 13.39
C PHE A 84 -10.62 -15.20 12.60
N ALA A 85 -11.00 -16.48 12.52
CA ALA A 85 -12.15 -16.93 11.73
C ALA A 85 -13.47 -16.30 12.19
N THR A 86 -13.62 -16.07 13.49
CA THR A 86 -14.84 -15.43 14.05
C THR A 86 -14.92 -13.97 13.61
N LEU A 87 -13.81 -13.22 13.71
CA LEU A 87 -13.75 -11.84 13.29
C LEU A 87 -14.00 -11.69 11.79
N LEU A 88 -13.34 -12.50 10.95
CA LEU A 88 -13.55 -12.51 9.51
C LEU A 88 -15.02 -12.75 9.17
N HIS A 89 -15.62 -13.79 9.76
CA HIS A 89 -17.02 -14.12 9.54
C HIS A 89 -17.97 -12.95 9.90
N GLN A 90 -17.75 -12.27 11.03
CA GLN A 90 -18.57 -11.13 11.42
C GLN A 90 -18.38 -9.90 10.51
N CYS A 91 -17.16 -9.64 10.06
CA CYS A 91 -16.91 -8.58 9.08
C CYS A 91 -17.60 -8.90 7.75
N LEU A 92 -17.50 -10.12 7.24
CA LEU A 92 -18.19 -10.54 6.01
C LEU A 92 -19.71 -10.49 6.14
N ASN A 93 -20.27 -10.79 7.30
CA ASN A 93 -21.70 -10.59 7.56
C ASN A 93 -22.08 -9.11 7.48
N SER A 94 -21.23 -8.23 8.01
CA SER A 94 -21.39 -6.77 7.90
C SER A 94 -21.30 -6.30 6.44
N ILE A 95 -20.41 -6.87 5.62
CA ILE A 95 -20.37 -6.63 4.16
C ILE A 95 -21.68 -7.01 3.47
N LYS A 96 -22.28 -8.15 3.87
CA LYS A 96 -23.50 -8.68 3.24
C LYS A 96 -24.77 -7.86 3.59
N ARG A 97 -24.87 -7.31 4.80
CA ARG A 97 -26.14 -6.72 5.32
C ARG A 97 -26.02 -5.30 5.90
N GLY A 98 -24.81 -4.76 6.00
CA GLY A 98 -24.54 -3.52 6.72
C GLY A 98 -24.93 -2.26 5.95
N SER A 99 -24.92 -1.13 6.66
CA SER A 99 -25.02 0.21 6.07
C SER A 99 -23.78 0.53 5.21
N SER A 100 -23.80 1.59 4.38
CA SER A 100 -22.60 2.04 3.65
C SER A 100 -21.40 2.27 4.57
N LYS A 101 -21.66 2.80 5.78
CA LYS A 101 -20.63 3.06 6.79
C LYS A 101 -20.13 1.77 7.45
N GLU A 102 -21.04 0.89 7.85
CA GLU A 102 -20.71 -0.41 8.42
C GLU A 102 -19.88 -1.25 7.44
N ILE A 103 -20.25 -1.27 6.16
CA ILE A 103 -19.50 -1.94 5.09
C ILE A 103 -18.10 -1.33 4.95
N SER A 104 -17.98 -0.01 4.97
CA SER A 104 -16.67 0.66 4.85
C SER A 104 -15.73 0.30 6.00
N LEU A 105 -16.26 0.29 7.24
CA LEU A 105 -15.51 -0.10 8.43
C LEU A 105 -15.15 -1.59 8.40
N ALA A 106 -16.09 -2.46 8.03
CA ALA A 106 -15.84 -3.90 7.92
C ALA A 106 -14.77 -4.22 6.87
N SER A 107 -14.81 -3.55 5.71
CA SER A 107 -13.76 -3.68 4.69
C SER A 107 -12.40 -3.28 5.24
N HIS A 108 -12.32 -2.16 5.94
CA HIS A 108 -11.06 -1.71 6.52
C HIS A 108 -10.52 -2.69 7.57
N ALA A 109 -11.39 -3.20 8.45
CA ALA A 109 -11.03 -4.21 9.44
C ALA A 109 -10.52 -5.52 8.79
N ILE A 110 -11.14 -5.97 7.68
CA ILE A 110 -10.68 -7.15 6.93
C ILE A 110 -9.29 -6.93 6.32
N GLY A 111 -9.02 -5.74 5.75
CA GLY A 111 -7.67 -5.46 5.22
C GLY A 111 -6.61 -5.36 6.31
N LEU A 112 -6.92 -4.78 7.47
CA LEU A 112 -6.03 -4.78 8.64
C LEU A 112 -5.80 -6.19 9.18
N LEU A 113 -6.84 -7.02 9.21
CA LEU A 113 -6.76 -8.43 9.57
C LEU A 113 -5.75 -9.16 8.67
N ALA A 114 -5.88 -9.02 7.35
CA ALA A 114 -4.95 -9.64 6.40
C ALA A 114 -3.52 -9.17 6.60
N LEU A 115 -3.30 -7.85 6.72
CA LEU A 115 -1.96 -7.30 6.95
C LEU A 115 -1.36 -7.79 8.28
N THR A 116 -2.16 -8.03 9.31
CA THR A 116 -1.68 -8.46 10.62
C THR A 116 -1.37 -9.96 10.65
N VAL A 117 -2.16 -10.78 9.96
CA VAL A 117 -1.88 -12.22 9.80
C VAL A 117 -0.61 -12.44 8.97
N GLY A 118 -0.40 -11.63 7.93
CA GLY A 118 0.73 -11.78 7.00
C GLY A 118 0.49 -12.88 5.98
N SER A 119 1.46 -13.10 5.08
CA SER A 119 1.34 -14.12 4.03
C SER A 119 1.25 -15.54 4.59
N GLY A 120 0.31 -16.35 4.08
CA GLY A 120 0.11 -17.74 4.51
C GLY A 120 -1.31 -18.24 4.26
N ASP A 121 -1.62 -19.43 4.77
CA ASP A 121 -2.92 -20.10 4.57
C ASP A 121 -4.09 -19.25 5.09
N ASP A 122 -3.94 -18.63 6.27
CA ASP A 122 -4.97 -17.77 6.86
C ASP A 122 -5.26 -16.56 5.96
N ALA A 123 -4.24 -15.90 5.38
CA ALA A 123 -4.47 -14.77 4.47
C ALA A 123 -5.10 -15.21 3.14
N HIS A 124 -4.75 -16.39 2.66
CA HIS A 124 -5.40 -16.98 1.49
C HIS A 124 -6.88 -17.30 1.75
N GLU A 125 -7.22 -17.81 2.95
CA GLU A 125 -8.60 -18.01 3.39
C GLU A 125 -9.38 -16.68 3.43
N ILE A 126 -8.78 -15.59 3.95
CA ILE A 126 -9.41 -14.25 3.91
C ILE A 126 -9.78 -13.86 2.49
N LEU A 127 -8.85 -14.04 1.54
CA LEU A 127 -9.08 -13.69 0.14
C LEU A 127 -10.27 -14.49 -0.42
N GLU A 128 -10.21 -15.82 -0.36
CA GLU A 128 -11.21 -16.71 -0.95
C GLU A 128 -12.62 -16.46 -0.38
N ASP A 129 -12.75 -16.35 0.94
CA ASP A 129 -14.03 -16.10 1.60
C ASP A 129 -14.60 -14.70 1.30
N SER A 130 -13.73 -13.74 0.96
CA SER A 130 -14.11 -12.36 0.65
C SER A 130 -14.53 -12.15 -0.80
N ILE A 131 -14.03 -12.93 -1.76
CA ILE A 131 -14.29 -12.72 -3.20
C ILE A 131 -15.80 -12.61 -3.51
N THR A 132 -16.60 -13.55 -3.00
CA THR A 132 -18.04 -13.61 -3.32
C THR A 132 -18.83 -12.46 -2.68
N PRO A 133 -18.70 -12.17 -1.36
CA PRO A 133 -19.31 -11.00 -0.74
C PRO A 133 -18.92 -9.68 -1.41
N PHE A 134 -17.65 -9.48 -1.72
CA PHE A 134 -17.16 -8.23 -2.35
C PHE A 134 -17.69 -8.07 -3.77
N SER A 135 -17.64 -9.12 -4.59
CA SER A 135 -18.19 -9.11 -5.95
C SER A 135 -19.68 -8.73 -5.98
N ARG A 136 -20.45 -9.19 -4.98
CA ARG A 136 -21.87 -8.81 -4.83
C ARG A 136 -22.03 -7.36 -4.37
N ALA A 137 -21.23 -6.94 -3.39
CA ALA A 137 -21.30 -5.59 -2.84
C ALA A 137 -20.91 -4.51 -3.86
N LEU A 138 -19.90 -4.78 -4.71
CA LEU A 138 -19.43 -3.87 -5.76
C LEU A 138 -20.45 -3.68 -6.90
N LYS A 139 -21.30 -4.69 -7.16
CA LYS A 139 -22.40 -4.59 -8.15
C LYS A 139 -23.60 -3.78 -7.65
N SER A 140 -23.71 -3.55 -6.34
CA SER A 140 -24.84 -2.83 -5.77
C SER A 140 -24.74 -1.31 -6.01
N ARG A 141 -25.87 -0.67 -6.35
CA ARG A 141 -25.93 0.80 -6.52
C ARG A 141 -25.64 1.47 -5.17
N SER A 142 -24.51 2.16 -5.08
CA SER A 142 -23.96 2.56 -3.79
C SER A 142 -23.18 3.86 -3.84
N ASP A 143 -22.93 4.43 -2.66
CA ASP A 143 -22.09 5.60 -2.46
C ASP A 143 -20.64 5.33 -2.87
N SER A 144 -19.96 6.36 -3.39
CA SER A 144 -18.59 6.25 -3.89
C SER A 144 -17.58 5.87 -2.79
N SER A 145 -17.81 6.29 -1.55
CA SER A 145 -16.96 5.96 -0.39
C SER A 145 -16.99 4.47 -0.05
N LYS A 146 -18.19 3.86 -0.09
CA LYS A 146 -18.37 2.42 0.13
C LYS A 146 -17.65 1.60 -0.92
N ILE A 147 -17.81 1.97 -2.19
CA ILE A 147 -17.15 1.30 -3.31
C ILE A 147 -15.62 1.45 -3.18
N SER A 148 -15.12 2.63 -2.84
CA SER A 148 -13.69 2.86 -2.63
C SER A 148 -13.12 1.96 -1.53
N SER A 149 -13.82 1.86 -0.39
CA SER A 149 -13.39 1.01 0.74
C SER A 149 -13.38 -0.48 0.38
N LEU A 150 -14.36 -0.94 -0.41
CA LEU A 150 -14.39 -2.32 -0.92
C LEU A 150 -13.24 -2.61 -1.89
N LEU A 151 -12.94 -1.68 -2.79
CA LEU A 151 -11.84 -1.83 -3.75
C LEU A 151 -10.49 -1.83 -3.06
N GLU A 152 -10.29 -0.94 -2.08
CA GLU A 152 -9.06 -0.87 -1.31
C GLU A 152 -8.82 -2.14 -0.50
N CYS A 153 -9.84 -2.61 0.22
CA CYS A 153 -9.73 -3.85 0.97
C CYS A 153 -9.50 -5.06 0.04
N LEU A 154 -10.22 -5.16 -1.10
CA LEU A 154 -9.98 -6.24 -2.05
C LEU A 154 -8.53 -6.23 -2.53
N ALA A 155 -7.97 -5.05 -2.81
CA ALA A 155 -6.58 -4.93 -3.23
C ALA A 155 -5.61 -5.38 -2.13
N ILE A 156 -5.85 -4.99 -0.87
CA ILE A 156 -5.01 -5.41 0.26
C ILE A 156 -5.07 -6.92 0.49
N ILE A 157 -6.26 -7.52 0.56
CA ILE A 157 -6.37 -8.96 0.84
C ILE A 157 -5.82 -9.81 -0.30
N THR A 158 -5.93 -9.35 -1.55
CA THR A 158 -5.30 -10.03 -2.70
C THR A 158 -3.79 -9.86 -2.67
N PHE A 159 -3.27 -8.69 -2.27
CA PHE A 159 -1.84 -8.45 -2.15
C PHE A 159 -1.18 -9.33 -1.09
N VAL A 160 -1.86 -9.59 0.02
CA VAL A 160 -1.32 -10.42 1.13
C VAL A 160 -1.57 -11.91 0.92
N GLY A 161 -2.78 -12.29 0.50
CA GLY A 161 -3.24 -13.69 0.45
C GLY A 161 -3.25 -14.32 -0.94
N GLY A 162 -2.84 -13.59 -1.98
CA GLY A 162 -2.79 -14.10 -3.34
C GLY A 162 -1.59 -15.05 -3.53
N ASN A 163 -1.87 -16.31 -3.87
CA ASN A 163 -0.87 -17.35 -4.05
C ASN A 163 -0.38 -17.50 -5.50
N GLY A 164 -0.82 -16.60 -6.40
CA GLY A 164 -0.40 -16.61 -7.79
C GLY A 164 -1.00 -15.51 -8.65
N THR A 165 -0.59 -15.49 -9.92
CA THR A 165 -1.04 -14.49 -10.90
C THR A 165 -2.52 -14.63 -11.23
N GLU A 166 -3.08 -15.84 -11.17
CA GLU A 166 -4.50 -16.09 -11.52
C GLU A 166 -5.47 -15.44 -10.51
N GLU A 167 -5.18 -15.52 -9.21
CA GLU A 167 -5.99 -14.92 -8.15
C GLU A 167 -5.90 -13.39 -8.16
N THR A 168 -4.70 -12.87 -8.43
CA THR A 168 -4.47 -11.44 -8.65
C THR A 168 -5.26 -10.95 -9.87
N GLU A 169 -5.18 -11.66 -10.99
CA GLU A 169 -5.91 -11.33 -12.21
C GLU A 169 -7.43 -11.39 -11.99
N ARG A 170 -7.94 -12.40 -11.28
CA ARG A 170 -9.35 -12.51 -10.91
C ARG A 170 -9.83 -11.27 -10.16
N SER A 171 -9.07 -10.83 -9.16
CA SER A 171 -9.41 -9.66 -8.35
C SER A 171 -9.34 -8.37 -9.18
N MET A 172 -8.32 -8.23 -10.03
CA MET A 172 -8.20 -7.13 -10.99
C MET A 172 -9.37 -7.10 -11.98
N GLN A 173 -9.83 -8.25 -12.48
CA GLN A 173 -11.00 -8.35 -13.35
C GLN A 173 -12.29 -7.92 -12.64
N ILE A 174 -12.47 -8.29 -11.36
CA ILE A 174 -13.60 -7.83 -10.54
C ILE A 174 -13.60 -6.30 -10.42
N MET A 175 -12.43 -5.70 -10.13
CA MET A 175 -12.30 -4.24 -10.06
C MET A 175 -12.58 -3.58 -11.41
N TRP A 176 -12.06 -4.14 -12.51
CA TRP A 176 -12.23 -3.58 -13.85
C TRP A 176 -13.69 -3.58 -14.31
N GLN A 177 -14.47 -4.58 -13.93
CA GLN A 177 -15.92 -4.66 -14.22
C GLN A 177 -16.73 -3.51 -13.59
N VAL A 178 -16.20 -2.83 -12.56
CA VAL A 178 -16.86 -1.67 -11.94
C VAL A 178 -16.84 -0.45 -12.87
N VAL A 179 -15.78 -0.28 -13.66
CA VAL A 179 -15.63 0.86 -14.59
C VAL A 179 -15.94 0.50 -16.04
N ASN A 180 -15.81 -0.78 -16.40
CA ASN A 180 -16.09 -1.29 -17.72
C ASN A 180 -16.90 -2.60 -17.63
N PRO A 181 -18.19 -2.53 -17.24
CA PRO A 181 -19.03 -3.71 -17.21
C PRO A 181 -19.13 -4.29 -18.62
N LYS A 182 -18.79 -5.57 -18.80
CA LYS A 182 -19.00 -6.26 -20.08
C LYS A 182 -20.48 -6.08 -20.45
N LEU A 183 -20.76 -5.50 -21.64
CA LEU A 183 -22.13 -5.28 -22.12
C LEU A 183 -22.85 -6.63 -22.27
N SER A 184 -23.46 -7.11 -21.18
CA SER A 184 -24.57 -8.04 -21.30
C SER A 184 -25.80 -7.20 -21.66
N SER A 185 -26.18 -7.29 -22.94
CA SER A 185 -27.46 -6.87 -23.54
C SER A 185 -28.49 -6.23 -22.58
N ASN A 186 -28.84 -4.96 -22.86
CA ASN A 186 -30.02 -4.24 -22.37
C ASN A 186 -30.05 -3.66 -20.93
N VAL A 187 -28.92 -3.24 -20.37
CA VAL A 187 -28.93 -2.42 -19.14
C VAL A 187 -28.25 -1.08 -19.38
N VAL A 188 -28.91 0.00 -18.96
CA VAL A 188 -28.42 1.40 -19.00
C VAL A 188 -26.96 1.44 -18.52
N VAL A 189 -26.08 1.98 -19.36
CA VAL A 189 -24.64 2.13 -19.04
C VAL A 189 -24.51 2.98 -17.78
N PHE A 190 -24.21 2.34 -16.66
CA PHE A 190 -23.89 3.04 -15.42
C PHE A 190 -22.56 3.77 -15.62
N LYS A 191 -22.58 5.10 -15.55
CA LYS A 191 -21.36 5.91 -15.60
C LYS A 191 -20.82 6.05 -14.17
N PRO A 192 -19.69 5.38 -13.81
CA PRO A 192 -19.12 5.51 -12.47
C PRO A 192 -18.69 6.96 -12.20
N SER A 193 -18.75 7.37 -10.93
CA SER A 193 -18.24 8.67 -10.49
C SER A 193 -16.73 8.76 -10.68
N THR A 194 -16.18 9.98 -10.76
CA THR A 194 -14.73 10.17 -10.89
C THR A 194 -13.96 9.62 -9.69
N ALA A 195 -14.52 9.73 -8.49
CA ALA A 195 -13.99 9.11 -7.28
C ALA A 195 -13.89 7.57 -7.41
N VAL A 196 -14.94 6.91 -7.90
CA VAL A 196 -14.92 5.46 -8.11
C VAL A 196 -13.91 5.06 -9.18
N ILE A 197 -13.82 5.81 -10.29
CA ILE A 197 -12.82 5.55 -11.33
C ILE A 197 -11.41 5.65 -10.75
N SER A 198 -11.12 6.72 -10.00
CA SER A 198 -9.82 6.92 -9.36
C SER A 198 -9.49 5.77 -8.39
N ALA A 199 -10.47 5.33 -7.58
CA ALA A 199 -10.28 4.23 -6.64
C ALA A 199 -10.02 2.91 -7.35
N VAL A 200 -10.76 2.59 -8.43
CA VAL A 200 -10.55 1.38 -9.24
C VAL A 200 -9.16 1.39 -9.86
N VAL A 201 -8.77 2.48 -10.52
CA VAL A 201 -7.47 2.57 -11.18
C VAL A 201 -6.34 2.45 -10.15
N SER A 202 -6.47 3.08 -8.98
CA SER A 202 -5.45 3.01 -7.93
C SER A 202 -5.32 1.59 -7.36
N ALA A 203 -6.43 0.94 -7.01
CA ALA A 203 -6.46 -0.42 -6.47
C ALA A 203 -5.97 -1.47 -7.48
N TRP A 204 -6.37 -1.31 -8.75
CA TRP A 204 -5.91 -2.17 -9.83
C TRP A 204 -4.43 -1.99 -10.13
N SER A 205 -3.92 -0.76 -10.09
CA SER A 205 -2.47 -0.49 -10.29
C SER A 205 -1.65 -1.03 -9.13
N PHE A 206 -2.17 -0.94 -7.90
CA PHE A 206 -1.54 -1.58 -6.75
C PHE A 206 -1.40 -3.09 -6.94
N LEU A 207 -2.44 -3.80 -7.38
CA LEU A 207 -2.33 -5.23 -7.67
C LEU A 207 -1.41 -5.54 -8.86
N LEU A 208 -1.38 -4.67 -9.87
CA LEU A 208 -0.47 -4.83 -10.99
C LEU A 208 1.02 -4.84 -10.55
N THR A 209 1.37 -4.17 -9.44
CA THR A 209 2.73 -4.19 -8.90
C THR A 209 3.25 -5.58 -8.52
N THR A 210 2.36 -6.54 -8.27
CA THR A 210 2.72 -7.93 -7.91
C THR A 210 2.78 -8.87 -9.10
N MET A 211 2.45 -8.39 -10.32
CA MET A 211 2.44 -9.22 -11.51
C MET A 211 3.79 -9.19 -12.24
N ASP A 212 4.28 -10.36 -12.61
CA ASP A 212 5.44 -10.48 -13.49
C ASP A 212 5.08 -10.02 -14.92
N GLY A 213 5.88 -9.14 -15.51
CA GLY A 213 5.66 -8.62 -16.87
C GLY A 213 5.65 -9.67 -17.99
N PHE A 214 5.96 -10.93 -17.70
CA PHE A 214 5.84 -12.07 -18.62
C PHE A 214 4.47 -12.76 -18.59
N SER A 215 3.68 -12.56 -17.54
CA SER A 215 2.35 -13.17 -17.35
C SER A 215 1.20 -12.41 -18.04
N LEU A 216 1.51 -11.26 -18.65
CA LEU A 216 0.52 -10.31 -19.14
C LEU A 216 0.04 -10.66 -20.56
N ASN A 217 -1.23 -11.08 -20.71
CA ASN A 217 -1.85 -11.33 -22.01
C ASN A 217 -2.01 -10.02 -22.81
N THR A 218 -1.16 -9.83 -23.83
CA THR A 218 -1.04 -8.60 -24.63
C THR A 218 -2.35 -8.05 -25.19
N MET A 219 -3.36 -8.90 -25.44
CA MET A 219 -4.64 -8.47 -26.02
C MET A 219 -5.54 -7.72 -25.01
N HIS A 220 -5.55 -8.13 -23.74
CA HIS A 220 -6.34 -7.46 -22.69
C HIS A 220 -5.74 -6.12 -22.25
N TRP A 221 -4.41 -5.98 -22.35
CA TRP A 221 -3.72 -4.75 -21.96
C TRP A 221 -3.90 -3.61 -22.96
N GLN A 222 -4.03 -3.90 -24.26
CA GLN A 222 -4.26 -2.86 -25.27
C GLN A 222 -5.56 -2.09 -25.02
N GLU A 223 -6.64 -2.81 -24.66
CA GLU A 223 -7.92 -2.19 -24.30
C GLU A 223 -7.79 -1.34 -23.03
N SER A 224 -7.09 -1.87 -22.02
CA SER A 224 -6.84 -1.15 -20.76
C SER A 224 -6.01 0.12 -20.97
N ILE A 225 -4.92 0.06 -21.76
CA ILE A 225 -4.07 1.23 -22.06
C ILE A 225 -4.86 2.27 -22.86
N SER A 226 -5.70 1.85 -23.82
CA SER A 226 -6.56 2.76 -24.58
C SER A 226 -7.57 3.46 -23.67
N TYR A 227 -8.21 2.70 -22.77
CA TYR A 227 -9.13 3.24 -21.78
C TYR A 227 -8.42 4.23 -20.83
N LEU A 228 -7.26 3.87 -20.28
CA LEU A 228 -6.45 4.74 -19.42
C LEU A 228 -6.02 6.02 -20.17
N SER A 229 -5.57 5.92 -21.43
CA SER A 229 -5.27 7.12 -22.24
C SER A 229 -6.48 8.05 -22.38
N SER A 230 -7.70 7.51 -22.50
CA SER A 230 -8.92 8.33 -22.53
C SER A 230 -9.25 9.00 -21.18
N LEU A 231 -8.79 8.43 -20.06
CA LEU A 231 -8.98 9.00 -18.72
C LEU A 231 -8.06 10.19 -18.44
N LEU A 232 -6.88 10.25 -19.08
CA LEU A 232 -5.98 11.41 -18.97
C LEU A 232 -6.61 12.71 -19.51
N ASP A 233 -7.53 12.60 -20.47
CA ASP A 233 -8.23 13.75 -21.06
C ASP A 233 -9.40 14.26 -20.20
N LYS A 234 -9.79 13.56 -19.12
CA LYS A 234 -10.89 13.98 -18.23
C LYS A 234 -10.48 15.16 -17.35
N ASP A 235 -11.41 16.01 -16.93
CA ASP A 235 -11.10 17.18 -16.08
C ASP A 235 -10.78 16.84 -14.61
N ASP A 236 -11.07 15.62 -14.17
CA ASP A 236 -10.86 15.21 -12.78
C ASP A 236 -9.40 14.89 -12.50
N ARG A 237 -8.81 15.65 -11.59
CA ARG A 237 -7.40 15.57 -11.21
C ARG A 237 -7.01 14.23 -10.58
N SER A 238 -7.85 13.69 -9.69
CA SER A 238 -7.58 12.42 -9.01
C SER A 238 -7.57 11.28 -10.03
N VAL A 239 -8.52 11.30 -10.98
CA VAL A 239 -8.52 10.36 -12.10
C VAL A 239 -7.25 10.48 -12.94
N ARG A 240 -6.82 11.70 -13.30
CA ARG A 240 -5.58 11.90 -14.06
C ARG A 240 -4.35 11.37 -13.33
N ILE A 241 -4.22 11.66 -12.04
CA ILE A 241 -3.10 11.22 -11.20
C ILE A 241 -3.03 9.68 -11.15
N ALA A 242 -4.13 9.02 -10.75
CA ALA A 242 -4.17 7.56 -10.66
C ALA A 242 -3.91 6.90 -12.02
N THR A 243 -4.44 7.49 -13.10
CA THR A 243 -4.22 7.02 -14.47
C THR A 243 -2.76 7.18 -14.91
N GLY A 244 -2.12 8.29 -14.55
CA GLY A 244 -0.71 8.53 -14.84
C GLY A 244 0.20 7.51 -14.17
N GLU A 245 -0.02 7.24 -12.90
CA GLU A 245 0.70 6.20 -12.14
C GLU A 245 0.49 4.81 -12.74
N ALA A 246 -0.76 4.46 -13.08
CA ALA A 246 -1.09 3.20 -13.75
C ALA A 246 -0.32 3.03 -15.07
N LEU A 247 -0.28 4.07 -15.89
CA LEU A 247 0.44 4.05 -17.16
C LEU A 247 1.95 3.98 -16.96
N ALA A 248 2.51 4.71 -15.98
CA ALA A 248 3.93 4.60 -15.66
C ALA A 248 4.31 3.16 -15.27
N LEU A 249 3.50 2.54 -14.40
CA LEU A 249 3.67 1.15 -13.98
C LEU A 249 3.56 0.14 -15.14
N ILE A 250 2.57 0.30 -16.01
CA ILE A 250 2.42 -0.58 -17.20
C ILE A 250 3.67 -0.51 -18.08
N PHE A 251 4.25 0.69 -18.24
CA PHE A 251 5.46 0.88 -19.03
C PHE A 251 6.72 0.35 -18.34
N GLU A 252 6.78 0.40 -17.01
CA GLU A 252 7.83 -0.20 -16.19
C GLU A 252 7.80 -1.74 -16.30
N ILE A 253 6.67 -2.36 -15.94
CA ILE A 253 6.49 -3.82 -15.94
C ILE A 253 6.56 -4.40 -17.36
N GLY A 254 5.97 -3.68 -18.32
CA GLY A 254 5.91 -4.10 -19.71
C GLY A 254 7.26 -4.09 -20.43
N SER A 255 8.32 -3.57 -19.80
CA SER A 255 9.63 -3.24 -20.36
C SER A 255 9.53 -2.61 -21.74
N VAL A 256 9.77 -1.30 -21.81
CA VAL A 256 9.86 -0.51 -23.04
C VAL A 256 10.64 -1.20 -24.17
N GLU A 257 11.60 -2.07 -23.88
CA GLU A 257 12.36 -2.90 -24.83
C GLU A 257 11.56 -4.03 -25.51
N LYS A 258 10.53 -4.58 -24.87
CA LYS A 258 9.59 -5.55 -25.50
C LYS A 258 8.63 -4.85 -26.48
N PHE A 259 8.45 -3.53 -26.34
CA PHE A 259 7.66 -2.69 -27.25
C PHE A 259 8.50 -1.89 -28.25
N CYS A 260 9.78 -1.70 -27.97
CA CYS A 260 10.78 -1.08 -28.82
C CYS A 260 11.92 -2.10 -28.95
N GLY A 261 11.79 -3.04 -29.89
CA GLY A 261 12.91 -3.94 -30.19
C GLY A 261 14.17 -3.12 -30.39
N GLU A 262 15.22 -3.43 -29.64
CA GLU A 262 16.53 -2.82 -29.87
C GLU A 262 16.97 -3.19 -31.29
N ALA A 263 16.88 -2.22 -32.20
CA ALA A 263 17.71 -2.18 -33.38
C ALA A 263 19.13 -1.82 -32.93
N LYS A 264 19.86 -2.79 -32.38
CA LYS A 264 21.33 -2.72 -32.30
C LYS A 264 21.91 -3.88 -33.10
N GLY A 265 22.57 -3.49 -34.18
CA GLY A 265 23.01 -4.36 -35.24
C GLY A 265 24.02 -5.41 -34.79
N SER A 266 23.77 -6.64 -35.22
CA SER A 266 24.82 -7.53 -35.69
C SER A 266 24.74 -7.53 -37.20
N SER A 267 25.62 -6.78 -37.83
CA SER A 267 25.92 -6.93 -39.26
C SER A 267 26.58 -8.29 -39.45
N ASP A 268 25.82 -9.31 -39.85
CA ASP A 268 26.27 -10.22 -40.90
C ASP A 268 25.16 -11.14 -41.41
N GLY A 269 25.06 -11.25 -42.73
CA GLY A 269 24.59 -12.46 -43.43
C GLY A 269 23.08 -12.70 -43.60
N LEU A 270 22.52 -12.13 -44.67
CA LEU A 270 21.60 -12.77 -45.64
C LEU A 270 20.52 -13.74 -45.10
N THR A 271 19.26 -13.31 -45.07
CA THR A 271 18.20 -13.76 -46.00
C THR A 271 16.95 -12.90 -45.82
N GLN A 272 16.37 -12.57 -46.97
CA GLN A 272 15.19 -11.76 -47.14
C GLN A 272 13.97 -12.69 -46.97
N ASP A 273 13.29 -12.63 -45.82
CA ASP A 273 11.90 -13.09 -45.73
C ASP A 273 11.11 -12.22 -44.76
N GLY A 274 10.02 -11.66 -45.29
CA GLY A 274 9.32 -10.52 -44.70
C GLY A 274 8.53 -10.86 -43.44
N ILE A 275 9.06 -10.49 -42.28
CA ILE A 275 8.24 -10.33 -41.08
C ILE A 275 7.58 -8.94 -41.16
N LYS A 276 6.33 -8.90 -41.63
CA LYS A 276 5.50 -7.69 -41.50
C LYS A 276 5.46 -7.29 -40.02
N PRO A 277 5.76 -6.05 -39.63
CA PRO A 277 5.48 -5.60 -38.28
C PRO A 277 3.98 -5.77 -38.05
N ARG A 278 3.64 -6.66 -37.09
CA ARG A 278 2.26 -7.03 -36.73
C ARG A 278 1.46 -5.74 -36.52
N GLU A 279 0.31 -5.54 -37.15
CA GLU A 279 -0.48 -4.29 -37.12
C GLU A 279 -0.75 -3.76 -35.68
N GLY A 280 -0.76 -4.63 -34.67
CA GLY A 280 -0.84 -4.22 -33.26
C GLY A 280 0.38 -3.42 -32.77
N PHE A 281 1.57 -3.65 -33.33
CA PHE A 281 2.81 -2.97 -32.96
C PHE A 281 2.80 -1.49 -33.35
N THR A 282 2.34 -1.17 -34.56
CA THR A 282 2.21 0.22 -35.03
C THR A 282 1.14 0.98 -34.23
N HIS A 283 0.05 0.31 -33.87
CA HIS A 283 -1.01 0.88 -33.03
C HIS A 283 -0.50 1.20 -31.61
N ILE A 284 0.24 0.29 -30.97
CA ILE A 284 0.80 0.50 -29.63
C ILE A 284 1.83 1.65 -29.62
N GLN A 285 2.67 1.75 -30.66
CA GLN A 285 3.59 2.88 -30.79
C GLN A 285 2.87 4.21 -30.97
N GLY A 286 1.80 4.25 -31.78
CA GLY A 286 0.95 5.43 -31.92
C GLY A 286 0.28 5.83 -30.59
N LEU A 287 -0.22 4.84 -29.84
CA LEU A 287 -0.83 5.06 -28.54
C LEU A 287 0.18 5.57 -27.50
N LYS A 288 1.41 5.01 -27.50
CA LYS A 288 2.53 5.51 -26.68
C LYS A 288 2.84 6.98 -26.99
N GLY A 289 2.95 7.33 -28.27
CA GLY A 289 3.18 8.72 -28.69
C GLY A 289 2.08 9.68 -28.23
N LYS A 290 0.81 9.25 -28.33
CA LYS A 290 -0.34 10.00 -27.80
C LYS A 290 -0.22 10.22 -26.29
N ILE A 291 0.06 9.16 -25.52
CA ILE A 291 0.18 9.22 -24.06
C ILE A 291 1.32 10.15 -23.64
N ILE A 292 2.49 10.07 -24.27
CA ILE A 292 3.62 10.97 -23.99
C ILE A 292 3.22 12.43 -24.21
N ASN A 293 2.48 12.74 -25.27
CA ASN A 293 2.01 14.09 -25.53
C ASN A 293 0.98 14.57 -24.48
N GLN A 294 0.06 13.69 -24.05
CA GLN A 294 -0.89 13.98 -22.96
C GLN A 294 -0.15 14.28 -21.65
N VAL A 295 0.82 13.43 -21.28
CA VAL A 295 1.67 13.61 -20.09
C VAL A 295 2.44 14.92 -20.15
N ARG A 296 3.04 15.25 -21.30
CA ARG A 296 3.75 16.51 -21.51
C ARG A 296 2.84 17.72 -21.29
N ASN A 297 1.63 17.70 -21.83
CA ASN A 297 0.65 18.77 -21.62
C ASN A 297 0.26 18.92 -20.14
N LEU A 298 0.06 17.81 -19.42
CA LEU A 298 -0.29 17.81 -17.99
C LEU A 298 0.87 18.26 -17.09
N SER A 299 2.11 17.99 -17.49
CA SER A 299 3.32 18.44 -16.78
C SER A 299 3.48 19.98 -16.79
N ALA A 300 2.97 20.62 -17.84
CA ALA A 300 3.04 22.06 -18.09
C ALA A 300 1.67 22.77 -18.00
N GLU A 301 0.63 22.09 -17.53
CA GLU A 301 -0.76 22.58 -17.50
C GLU A 301 -0.84 23.94 -16.80
N ALA A 302 -1.34 24.98 -17.48
CA ALA A 302 -1.44 26.32 -16.92
C ALA A 302 -2.40 26.38 -15.71
N GLY A 303 -2.16 27.32 -14.79
CA GLY A 303 -3.05 27.50 -13.64
C GLY A 303 -4.39 28.10 -14.06
N GLY A 304 -5.46 27.32 -13.93
CA GLY A 304 -6.83 27.80 -14.12
C GLY A 304 -7.30 28.70 -12.96
N ARG A 305 -8.24 29.61 -13.24
CA ARG A 305 -8.98 30.34 -12.20
C ARG A 305 -9.87 29.35 -11.43
N GLY A 306 -9.43 28.92 -10.25
CA GLY A 306 -10.22 28.06 -9.36
C GLY A 306 -9.57 26.74 -8.93
N SER A 307 -8.37 26.40 -9.43
CA SER A 307 -7.63 25.22 -8.94
C SER A 307 -6.83 25.57 -7.69
N ALA A 308 -6.89 24.74 -6.65
CA ALA A 308 -6.04 24.88 -5.48
C ALA A 308 -4.56 24.80 -5.92
N LYS A 309 -3.83 25.90 -5.75
CA LYS A 309 -2.45 26.06 -6.25
C LYS A 309 -1.49 24.94 -5.80
N LYS A 310 -1.71 24.40 -4.59
CA LYS A 310 -0.93 23.28 -4.03
C LYS A 310 -1.15 21.99 -4.82
N ASP A 311 -2.40 21.64 -5.07
CA ASP A 311 -2.79 20.45 -5.83
C ASP A 311 -2.32 20.56 -7.29
N LEU A 312 -2.31 21.79 -7.84
CA LEU A 312 -1.77 22.06 -9.16
C LEU A 312 -0.32 21.59 -9.29
N ASN A 313 0.50 22.00 -8.33
CA ASN A 313 1.92 21.71 -8.29
C ASN A 313 2.23 20.22 -8.11
N SER A 314 1.46 19.51 -7.28
CA SER A 314 1.66 18.07 -7.04
C SER A 314 1.45 17.23 -8.31
N GLN A 315 0.37 17.47 -9.07
CA GLN A 315 0.19 16.77 -10.36
C GLN A 315 1.30 17.15 -11.34
N ARG A 316 1.64 18.44 -11.49
CA ARG A 316 2.69 18.84 -12.43
C ARG A 316 4.02 18.16 -12.07
N LYS A 317 4.31 17.98 -10.78
CA LYS A 317 5.46 17.21 -10.31
C LYS A 317 5.35 15.76 -10.77
N LEU A 318 4.25 15.07 -10.43
CA LEU A 318 4.03 13.69 -10.86
C LEU A 318 4.19 13.52 -12.37
N PHE A 319 3.55 14.36 -13.18
CA PHE A 319 3.62 14.24 -14.64
C PHE A 319 4.97 14.66 -15.24
N ARG A 320 5.78 15.47 -14.54
CA ARG A 320 7.19 15.66 -14.91
C ARG A 320 8.00 14.41 -14.62
N ASP A 321 7.78 13.78 -13.47
CA ASP A 321 8.47 12.55 -13.08
C ASP A 321 8.11 11.40 -14.05
N ILE A 322 6.84 11.28 -14.45
CA ILE A 322 6.38 10.32 -15.49
C ILE A 322 6.99 10.66 -16.86
N LEU A 323 7.06 11.94 -17.23
CA LEU A 323 7.65 12.34 -18.51
C LEU A 323 9.14 12.00 -18.57
N ASP A 324 9.87 12.29 -17.49
CA ASP A 324 11.30 11.96 -17.37
C ASP A 324 11.53 10.44 -17.44
N PHE A 325 10.67 9.65 -16.78
CA PHE A 325 10.65 8.21 -16.92
C PHE A 325 10.41 7.76 -18.37
N PHE A 326 9.45 8.35 -19.08
CA PHE A 326 9.16 7.98 -20.47
C PHE A 326 10.24 8.39 -21.47
N GLU A 327 10.92 9.51 -21.24
CA GLU A 327 11.95 10.04 -22.16
C GLU A 327 13.34 9.48 -21.86
N ASN A 328 13.68 9.29 -20.58
CA ASN A 328 15.03 8.98 -20.14
C ASN A 328 15.14 7.66 -19.35
N GLY A 329 14.02 7.02 -19.01
CA GLY A 329 14.01 5.75 -18.27
C GLY A 329 14.27 5.89 -16.77
N TYR A 330 14.33 7.11 -16.24
CA TYR A 330 14.60 7.35 -14.82
C TYR A 330 13.31 7.30 -13.99
N CYS A 331 13.21 6.33 -13.09
CA CYS A 331 12.15 6.30 -12.08
C CYS A 331 12.46 7.32 -10.97
N PRO A 332 11.43 7.90 -10.34
CA PRO A 332 11.62 8.86 -9.26
C PRO A 332 12.18 8.18 -8.00
N GLU A 333 13.38 8.55 -7.58
CA GLU A 333 13.92 8.17 -6.28
C GLU A 333 13.30 9.02 -5.16
N ILE A 334 12.51 8.39 -4.29
CA ILE A 334 11.86 9.07 -3.16
C ILE A 334 12.35 8.44 -1.86
N THR A 335 12.73 9.28 -0.90
CA THR A 335 13.11 8.85 0.44
C THR A 335 12.04 9.26 1.43
N VAL A 336 11.42 8.29 2.11
CA VAL A 336 10.42 8.51 3.16
C VAL A 336 11.04 8.16 4.50
N LYS A 337 10.89 9.04 5.49
CA LYS A 337 11.29 8.75 6.86
C LYS A 337 10.16 8.01 7.59
N ILE A 338 10.46 6.84 8.11
CA ILE A 338 9.56 5.98 8.88
C ILE A 338 10.22 5.77 10.24
N GLY A 339 9.65 6.35 11.30
CA GLY A 339 10.14 6.08 12.65
C GLY A 339 11.59 6.49 12.95
N GLY A 340 12.15 7.42 12.16
CA GLY A 340 13.55 7.84 12.24
C GLY A 340 14.45 7.25 11.15
N GLU A 341 13.98 6.26 10.41
CA GLU A 341 14.74 5.56 9.37
C GLU A 341 14.26 5.91 7.97
N SER A 342 15.17 5.91 7.01
CA SER A 342 14.85 6.24 5.62
C SER A 342 14.56 4.99 4.81
N LEU A 343 13.33 4.86 4.31
CA LEU A 343 12.99 3.93 3.23
C LEU A 343 13.14 4.66 1.89
N GLN A 344 13.87 4.06 0.95
CA GLN A 344 14.01 4.59 -0.41
C GLN A 344 13.17 3.75 -1.37
N THR A 345 12.41 4.40 -2.24
CA THR A 345 11.75 3.75 -3.39
C THR A 345 12.49 4.14 -4.66
N SER A 346 12.76 3.17 -5.51
CA SER A 346 13.51 3.30 -6.76
C SER A 346 12.71 2.94 -8.00
N SER A 347 11.49 2.41 -7.85
CA SER A 347 10.58 2.04 -8.94
C SER A 347 9.17 2.61 -8.75
N TRP A 348 8.39 2.67 -9.83
CA TRP A 348 6.95 2.99 -9.77
C TRP A 348 6.18 1.92 -9.00
N SER A 349 6.57 0.66 -9.14
CA SER A 349 6.00 -0.46 -8.38
C SER A 349 6.10 -0.22 -6.86
N GLU A 350 7.31 0.02 -6.35
CA GLU A 350 7.55 0.30 -4.91
C GLU A 350 6.81 1.56 -4.45
N LEU A 351 6.82 2.62 -5.27
CA LEU A 351 6.17 3.88 -4.93
C LEU A 351 4.64 3.74 -4.83
N ILE A 352 4.03 3.02 -5.77
CA ILE A 352 2.59 2.75 -5.78
C ILE A 352 2.23 1.89 -4.56
N GLN A 353 2.99 0.84 -4.27
CA GLN A 353 2.78 0.00 -3.08
C GLN A 353 2.84 0.83 -1.80
N LEU A 354 3.90 1.62 -1.63
CA LEU A 354 4.11 2.45 -0.45
C LEU A 354 2.97 3.47 -0.25
N ASN A 355 2.61 4.21 -1.30
CA ASN A 355 1.55 5.21 -1.21
C ASN A 355 0.18 4.58 -0.95
N PHE A 356 -0.10 3.43 -1.54
CA PHE A 356 -1.35 2.71 -1.34
C PHE A 356 -1.47 2.20 0.09
N LEU A 357 -0.45 1.52 0.60
CA LEU A 357 -0.40 1.01 1.97
C LEU A 357 -0.41 2.15 3.01
N LYS A 358 0.31 3.25 2.77
CA LYS A 358 0.28 4.43 3.64
C LYS A 358 -1.11 5.05 3.73
N ARG A 359 -1.82 5.14 2.61
CA ARG A 359 -3.19 5.67 2.57
C ARG A 359 -4.18 4.72 3.24
N PHE A 360 -4.03 3.41 3.02
CA PHE A 360 -4.87 2.40 3.64
C PHE A 360 -4.67 2.35 5.16
N LEU A 361 -3.44 2.27 5.65
CA LEU A 361 -3.13 2.17 7.09
C LEU A 361 -3.32 3.49 7.84
N GLY A 362 -3.25 4.64 7.15
CA GLY A 362 -3.44 5.95 7.75
C GLY A 362 -2.53 6.17 8.97
N GLY A 363 -3.13 6.43 10.14
CA GLY A 363 -2.40 6.62 11.39
C GLY A 363 -1.61 5.41 11.87
N GLY A 364 -1.99 4.18 11.47
CA GLY A 364 -1.29 2.94 11.83
C GLY A 364 -0.04 2.67 10.98
N PHE A 365 0.20 3.42 9.91
CA PHE A 365 1.26 3.13 8.93
C PHE A 365 2.65 3.01 9.57
N ILE A 366 3.03 3.97 10.43
CA ILE A 366 4.36 3.97 11.08
C ILE A 366 4.51 2.77 12.02
N LYS A 367 3.44 2.37 12.71
CA LYS A 367 3.45 1.24 13.64
C LYS A 367 3.63 -0.07 12.88
N HIS A 368 2.83 -0.28 11.84
CA HIS A 368 2.96 -1.45 10.97
C HIS A 368 4.35 -1.54 10.33
N MET A 369 4.89 -0.45 9.78
CA MET A 369 6.23 -0.47 9.18
C MET A 369 7.38 -0.72 10.17
N LYS A 370 7.14 -0.66 11.49
CA LYS A 370 8.15 -0.97 12.52
C LYS A 370 8.06 -2.39 13.05
N GLU A 371 6.88 -3.02 12.96
CA GLU A 371 6.57 -4.25 13.69
C GLU A 371 6.11 -5.39 12.77
N ASN A 372 5.62 -5.07 11.58
CA ASN A 372 4.96 -6.03 10.71
C ASN A 372 5.98 -6.70 9.79
N GLU A 373 6.32 -7.95 10.10
CA GLU A 373 7.29 -8.74 9.34
C GLU A 373 6.93 -8.84 7.86
N PHE A 374 5.65 -9.01 7.52
CA PHE A 374 5.20 -9.04 6.13
C PHE A 374 5.54 -7.74 5.39
N LEU A 375 5.31 -6.57 6.00
CA LEU A 375 5.70 -5.29 5.36
C LEU A 375 7.21 -5.09 5.30
N HIS A 376 7.97 -5.62 6.27
CA HIS A 376 9.42 -5.60 6.22
C HIS A 376 9.94 -6.39 5.02
N ASP A 377 9.35 -7.56 4.76
CA ASP A 377 9.71 -8.40 3.61
C ASP A 377 9.32 -7.73 2.29
N VAL A 378 8.10 -7.17 2.21
CA VAL A 378 7.60 -6.45 1.02
C VAL A 378 8.53 -5.30 0.61
N PHE A 379 9.02 -4.52 1.58
CA PHE A 379 9.83 -3.33 1.30
C PHE A 379 11.34 -3.54 1.46
N GLY A 380 11.78 -4.76 1.82
CA GLY A 380 13.17 -5.00 2.24
C GLY A 380 13.61 -4.06 3.37
N PHE A 381 12.67 -3.66 4.23
CA PHE A 381 12.87 -2.65 5.27
C PHE A 381 13.13 -3.35 6.61
N THR A 382 14.32 -3.19 7.15
CA THR A 382 14.64 -3.69 8.49
C THR A 382 14.68 -2.53 9.47
N PRO A 383 13.64 -2.33 10.30
CA PRO A 383 13.70 -1.33 11.36
C PRO A 383 14.87 -1.65 12.29
N LYS A 384 15.63 -0.64 12.70
CA LYS A 384 16.54 -0.79 13.84
C LYS A 384 15.69 -1.20 15.03
N LYS A 385 15.91 -2.43 15.49
CA LYS A 385 15.42 -2.86 16.79
C LYS A 385 15.93 -1.83 17.80
N TYR A 386 15.03 -1.02 18.33
CA TYR A 386 15.27 -0.42 19.64
C TYR A 386 15.26 -1.60 20.60
N PHE A 387 16.41 -2.27 20.72
CA PHE A 387 16.72 -2.91 21.98
C PHE A 387 16.54 -1.80 23.01
N LEU A 388 15.56 -1.95 23.90
CA LEU A 388 15.66 -1.29 25.19
C LEU A 388 17.03 -1.73 25.71
N ASP A 389 17.96 -0.77 25.73
CA ASP A 389 19.39 -0.95 25.94
C ASP A 389 19.67 -1.26 27.43
N ASP A 390 19.07 -2.34 27.93
CA ASP A 390 19.13 -2.73 29.35
C ASP A 390 20.15 -3.85 29.61
N GLU A 391 20.82 -4.38 28.57
CA GLU A 391 21.83 -5.45 28.74
C GLU A 391 23.29 -5.00 28.58
N HIS A 392 23.58 -3.72 28.33
CA HIS A 392 24.97 -3.23 28.25
C HIS A 392 25.33 -2.09 29.20
N ARG A 393 24.66 -2.01 30.35
CA ARG A 393 25.11 -1.16 31.48
C ARG A 393 25.37 -1.88 32.80
N ILE A 394 25.47 -3.21 32.81
CA ILE A 394 26.01 -3.96 33.96
C ILE A 394 27.45 -4.38 33.67
N SER A 395 28.40 -3.44 33.76
CA SER A 395 29.80 -3.80 34.07
C SER A 395 30.71 -2.64 34.53
N SER A 396 30.23 -1.38 34.56
CA SER A 396 31.08 -0.24 34.96
C SER A 396 30.73 0.38 36.32
N ALA A 397 29.71 -0.11 37.03
CA ALA A 397 29.31 0.42 38.35
C ALA A 397 29.69 -0.47 39.56
N GLU A 398 30.22 -1.68 39.34
CA GLU A 398 30.62 -2.61 40.41
C GLU A 398 32.13 -2.79 40.59
N LYS A 399 32.94 -1.82 40.12
CA LYS A 399 34.39 -1.80 40.39
C LYS A 399 34.83 -0.74 41.42
N GLY A 400 33.88 -0.08 42.09
CA GLY A 400 34.15 1.00 43.05
C GLY A 400 33.64 0.78 44.48
N ARG A 401 33.06 -0.38 44.81
CA ARG A 401 32.52 -0.68 46.15
C ARG A 401 32.92 -2.08 46.61
N ASN A 402 34.22 -2.33 46.73
CA ASN A 402 34.75 -3.49 47.49
C ASN A 402 36.18 -3.22 47.99
N LEU A 403 36.43 -2.01 48.49
CA LEU A 403 37.61 -1.66 49.27
C LEU A 403 37.17 -0.77 50.43
N GLY A 404 36.74 -1.38 51.53
CA GLY A 404 36.46 -0.64 52.75
C GLY A 404 35.37 -1.22 53.65
N HIS A 405 35.53 -2.47 54.10
CA HIS A 405 35.19 -2.92 55.46
C HIS A 405 35.20 -4.46 55.49
N PHE A 406 36.27 -5.07 55.99
CA PHE A 406 36.25 -6.30 56.80
C PHE A 406 37.67 -6.59 57.29
N ALA A 407 37.98 -6.10 58.48
CA ALA A 407 38.96 -6.71 59.37
C ALA A 407 38.51 -6.36 60.79
N VAL A 408 37.61 -7.21 61.32
CA VAL A 408 37.20 -7.20 62.71
C VAL A 408 38.26 -8.00 63.48
N ASN A 409 38.77 -7.38 64.56
CA ASN A 409 39.58 -8.01 65.59
C ASN A 409 38.93 -9.29 66.13
N LEU A 410 39.71 -10.37 66.17
CA LEU A 410 39.65 -11.37 67.23
C LEU A 410 41.11 -11.67 67.61
N GLY A 411 41.48 -11.27 68.82
CA GLY A 411 42.78 -11.55 69.44
C GLY A 411 42.81 -12.88 70.19
N ASP A 412 44.04 -13.24 70.55
CA ASP A 412 44.48 -14.21 71.57
C ASP A 412 44.11 -15.68 71.28
N GLU A 413 44.95 -16.71 71.50
CA GLU A 413 45.95 -16.97 72.53
C GLU A 413 46.74 -18.26 72.14
N GLU A 414 48.01 -18.39 72.56
CA GLU A 414 48.80 -19.61 72.93
C GLU A 414 48.75 -20.89 72.03
N VAL A 415 49.84 -21.57 71.62
CA VAL A 415 51.17 -21.90 72.16
C VAL A 415 52.15 -22.13 71.00
#